data_AF-A0A973HIB5-F1
#
_entry.id   AF-A0A973HIB5-F1
#
_cell.length_a   1.000
_cell.length_b   1.000
_cell.length_c   1.000
_cell.angle_alpha   90.00
_cell.angle_beta   90.00
_cell.angle_gamma   90.00
#
_symmetry.space_group_name_H-M   'P 1'
#
loop_
_entity.id
_entity.type
_entity.pdbx_description
1 polymer ?
#
loop_
_entity_poly.entity_id
_entity_poly.type
_entity_poly.pdbx_seq_one_letter_code
_entity_poly.pdbx_strand_id
1 'polypeptide(L)'
;MKLNVDLSELHIASAKMQGLDTFLTELRNQKLCFSKGLEIASKFVEKNGGEVTVIAEGTLLRLLGDEATCFQPYDDINLFYFEI
;
A
#
# COMPACT_ATOMS: atom_id res chain seq x y z
N MET A 1 -34.80 2.92 -1.71
CA MET A 1 -33.59 2.31 -1.11
C MET A 1 -32.41 3.21 -1.43
N LYS A 2 -31.85 3.91 -0.43
CA LYS A 2 -30.55 4.58 -0.60
C LYS A 2 -29.49 3.52 -0.39
N LEU A 3 -28.90 3.01 -1.47
CA LEU A 3 -27.74 2.13 -1.40
C LEU A 3 -26.56 2.96 -0.91
N ASN A 4 -26.18 2.74 0.34
CA ASN A 4 -24.95 3.26 0.91
C ASN A 4 -23.82 2.36 0.40
N VAL A 5 -23.40 2.58 -0.85
CA VAL A 5 -22.29 1.85 -1.45
C VAL A 5 -21.01 2.48 -0.91
N ASP A 6 -20.26 1.74 -0.10
CA ASP A 6 -18.93 2.15 0.34
C ASP A 6 -17.99 2.06 -0.89
N LEU A 7 -17.70 3.22 -1.48
CA LEU A 7 -16.91 3.31 -2.72
C LEU A 7 -15.41 3.09 -2.50
N SER A 8 -14.97 2.94 -1.25
CA SER A 8 -13.57 2.73 -0.88
C SER A 8 -13.02 1.45 -1.52
N GLU A 9 -13.84 0.40 -1.59
CA GLU A 9 -13.47 -0.87 -2.24
C GLU A 9 -13.31 -0.73 -3.76
N LEU A 10 -14.09 0.17 -4.38
CA LEU A 10 -14.07 0.47 -5.81
C LEU A 10 -12.84 1.30 -6.20
N HIS A 11 -12.47 2.29 -5.39
CA HIS A 11 -11.23 3.05 -5.58
C HIS A 11 -10.00 2.17 -5.44
N ILE A 12 -9.99 1.29 -4.44
CA ILE A 12 -8.93 0.29 -4.29
C ILE A 12 -8.86 -0.57 -5.55
N ALA A 13 -9.97 -1.15 -6.02
CA ALA A 13 -9.97 -1.98 -7.22
C ALA A 13 -9.47 -1.26 -8.49
N SER A 14 -9.82 0.02 -8.66
CA SER A 14 -9.31 0.86 -9.75
C SER A 14 -7.81 1.17 -9.60
N ALA A 15 -7.35 1.48 -8.39
CA ALA A 15 -5.93 1.73 -8.12
C ALA A 15 -5.06 0.49 -8.40
N LYS A 16 -5.57 -0.72 -8.14
CA LYS A 16 -4.92 -1.99 -8.54
C LYS A 16 -4.69 -2.10 -10.04
N MET A 17 -5.50 -1.43 -10.86
CA MET A 17 -5.37 -1.40 -12.32
C MET A 17 -4.47 -0.25 -12.80
N GLN A 18 -4.17 0.73 -11.95
CA GLN A 18 -3.35 1.90 -12.27
C GLN A 18 -1.88 1.77 -11.86
N GLY A 19 -1.55 0.94 -10.87
CA GLY A 19 -0.17 0.64 -10.50
C GLY A 19 0.04 0.54 -8.99
N LEU A 20 1.28 0.22 -8.59
CA LEU A 20 1.64 0.09 -7.18
C LEU A 20 1.53 1.44 -6.46
N ASP A 21 2.00 2.52 -7.09
CA ASP A 21 1.98 3.89 -6.56
C ASP A 21 0.58 4.35 -6.11
N THR A 22 -0.42 4.21 -6.99
CA THR A 22 -1.78 4.68 -6.69
C THR A 22 -2.39 3.90 -5.53
N PHE A 23 -2.14 2.58 -5.47
CA PHE A 23 -2.61 1.75 -4.36
C PHE A 23 -1.97 2.15 -3.02
N LEU A 24 -0.66 2.39 -2.99
CA LEU A 24 0.04 2.82 -1.79
C LEU A 24 -0.38 4.22 -1.35
N THR A 25 -0.62 5.14 -2.30
CA THR A 25 -1.15 6.48 -2.03
C THR A 25 -2.50 6.41 -1.33
N GLU A 26 -3.40 5.55 -1.79
CA GLU A 26 -4.71 5.36 -1.15
C GLU A 26 -4.59 4.75 0.26
N LEU A 27 -3.65 3.83 0.49
CA LEU A 27 -3.36 3.32 1.84
C LEU A 27 -2.85 4.42 2.78
N ARG A 28 -2.01 5.32 2.28
CA ARG A 28 -1.54 6.48 3.04
C ARG A 28 -2.69 7.45 3.36
N ASN A 29 -3.57 7.72 2.39
CA ASN A 29 -4.73 8.60 2.58
C ASN A 29 -5.70 8.11 3.64
N GLN A 30 -5.81 6.78 3.80
CA GLN A 30 -6.60 6.15 4.87
C GLN A 30 -5.98 6.30 6.27
N LYS A 31 -4.79 6.91 6.39
CA LYS A 31 -4.07 7.12 7.66
C LYS A 31 -3.93 5.83 8.48
N LEU A 32 -3.69 4.73 7.79
CA LEU A 32 -3.47 3.44 8.42
C LEU A 32 -2.15 3.46 9.21
N CYS A 33 -2.12 2.69 10.29
CA CYS A 33 -0.89 2.44 11.01
C CYS A 33 0.11 1.67 10.14
N PHE A 34 1.41 1.87 10.39
CA PHE A 34 2.47 1.33 9.54
C PHE A 34 2.34 -0.18 9.35
N SER A 35 2.20 -0.94 10.45
CA SER A 35 2.05 -2.40 10.38
C SER A 35 0.85 -2.84 9.55
N LYS A 36 -0.28 -2.12 9.65
CA LYS A 36 -1.49 -2.48 8.91
C LYS A 36 -1.40 -2.11 7.43
N GLY A 37 -0.87 -0.92 7.13
CA GLY A 37 -0.60 -0.50 5.76
C GLY A 37 0.37 -1.44 5.07
N LEU A 38 1.47 -1.82 5.75
CA LEU A 38 2.45 -2.76 5.24
C LEU A 38 1.88 -4.16 5.01
N GLU A 39 1.06 -4.67 5.93
CA GLU A 39 0.38 -5.97 5.76
C GLU A 39 -0.50 -5.95 4.49
N ILE A 40 -1.29 -4.90 4.29
CA ILE A 40 -2.19 -4.77 3.15
C ILE A 40 -1.40 -4.60 1.85
N ALA A 41 -0.34 -3.78 1.87
CA ALA A 41 0.55 -3.54 0.75
C ALA A 41 1.27 -4.82 0.31
N SER A 42 1.86 -5.55 1.25
CA SER A 42 2.55 -6.81 0.98
C SER A 42 1.59 -7.85 0.40
N LYS A 43 0.42 -8.04 1.01
CA LYS A 43 -0.61 -8.95 0.49
C LYS A 43 -1.09 -8.57 -0.91
N PHE A 44 -1.19 -7.28 -1.21
CA PHE A 44 -1.54 -6.81 -2.54
C PHE A 44 -0.47 -7.20 -3.56
N VAL A 45 0.80 -6.93 -3.26
CA VAL A 45 1.93 -7.24 -4.15
C VAL A 45 2.04 -8.75 -4.37
N GLU A 46 2.04 -9.56 -3.31
CA GLU A 46 2.09 -11.03 -3.38
C GLU A 46 0.92 -11.61 -4.18
N LYS A 47 -0.31 -11.10 -3.95
CA LYS A 47 -1.51 -11.57 -4.67
C LYS A 47 -1.45 -11.28 -6.18
N ASN A 48 -0.74 -10.23 -6.59
CA ASN A 48 -0.57 -9.87 -8.00
C ASN A 48 0.73 -10.41 -8.61
N GLY A 49 1.43 -11.32 -7.91
CA GLY A 49 2.64 -11.97 -8.41
C GLY A 49 3.88 -11.08 -8.36
N GLY A 50 3.87 -10.04 -7.53
CA GLY A 50 5.03 -9.20 -7.25
C GLY A 50 5.95 -9.78 -6.17
N GLU A 51 6.97 -9.02 -5.82
CA GLU A 51 8.00 -9.40 -4.84
C GLU A 51 7.98 -8.46 -3.64
N VAL A 52 8.11 -9.03 -2.44
CA VAL A 52 8.23 -8.30 -1.17
C VAL A 52 9.57 -8.65 -0.55
N THR A 53 10.43 -7.66 -0.39
CA THR A 53 11.80 -7.83 0.10
C THR A 53 12.06 -6.92 1.29
N VAL A 54 12.51 -7.47 2.42
CA VAL A 54 12.93 -6.67 3.57
C VAL A 54 14.36 -6.18 3.35
N ILE A 55 14.56 -4.86 3.40
CA ILE A 55 15.84 -4.18 3.23
C ILE A 55 16.18 -3.37 4.49
N ALA A 56 17.40 -2.82 4.57
CA ALA A 56 17.85 -2.05 5.73
C ALA A 56 16.98 -0.80 6.00
N GLU A 57 16.42 -0.20 4.95
CA GLU A 57 15.64 1.04 5.01
C GLU A 57 14.13 0.80 5.19
N GLY A 58 13.66 -0.46 5.12
CA GLY A 58 12.24 -0.79 5.21
C GLY A 58 11.87 -2.04 4.44
N THR A 59 10.67 -2.06 3.87
CA THR A 59 10.18 -3.15 3.02
C THR A 59 10.01 -2.67 1.60
N LEU A 60 10.81 -3.22 0.69
CA LEU A 60 10.71 -2.99 -0.73
C LEU A 60 9.59 -3.86 -1.33
N LEU A 61 8.72 -3.22 -2.10
CA LEU A 61 7.61 -3.81 -2.83
C LEU A 61 7.85 -3.63 -4.31
N ARG A 62 7.79 -4.73 -5.08
CA ARG A 62 7.95 -4.69 -6.54
C ARG A 62 6.75 -5.30 -7.21
N LEU A 63 6.15 -4.59 -8.15
CA LEU A 63 5.02 -5.12 -8.91
C LEU A 63 5.02 -4.57 -10.33
N LEU A 64 5.03 -5.45 -11.33
CA LEU A 64 4.88 -5.09 -12.75
C LEU A 64 5.83 -3.99 -13.27
N GLY A 65 7.02 -3.86 -12.67
CA GLY A 65 8.02 -2.84 -13.04
C GLY A 65 8.00 -1.59 -12.18
N ASP A 66 7.01 -1.43 -11.30
CA ASP A 66 7.04 -0.43 -10.23
C ASP A 66 7.80 -0.98 -9.01
N GLU A 67 8.54 -0.10 -8.34
CA GLU A 67 9.18 -0.37 -7.05
C GLU A 67 8.70 0.66 -6.04
N ALA A 68 8.52 0.24 -4.78
CA ALA A 68 8.18 1.15 -3.70
C ALA A 68 8.79 0.68 -2.39
N THR A 69 9.46 1.56 -1.68
CA THR A 69 10.01 1.28 -0.34
C THR A 69 9.05 1.76 0.72
N CYS A 70 8.47 0.85 1.49
CA CYS A 70 7.64 1.16 2.65
C CYS A 70 8.51 1.25 3.90
N PHE A 71 8.43 2.35 4.64
CA PHE A 71 9.26 2.58 5.81
C PHE A 71 8.49 3.31 6.90
N GLN A 72 9.06 3.30 8.10
CA GLN A 72 8.59 4.08 9.23
C GLN A 72 9.69 5.10 9.59
N PRO A 73 9.50 6.40 9.31
CA PRO A 73 10.55 7.39 9.49
C PRO A 73 10.90 7.65 10.97
N TYR A 74 9.93 7.47 11.86
CA TYR A 74 10.09 7.65 13.30
C TYR A 74 9.22 6.62 14.05
N ASP A 75 9.76 6.03 15.12
CA ASP A 75 9.03 5.08 15.98
C ASP A 75 7.76 5.69 16.61
N ASP A 76 7.79 6.99 16.93
CA ASP A 76 6.66 7.72 17.51
C ASP A 76 5.52 7.97 16.51
N ILE A 77 5.79 7.86 15.20
CA ILE A 77 4.79 8.10 14.16
C ILE A 77 4.32 6.77 13.59
N ASN A 78 3.18 6.31 14.09
CA ASN A 78 2.54 5.08 13.62
C ASN A 78 1.65 5.35 12.38
N LEU A 79 2.26 5.78 11.28
CA LEU A 79 1.58 5.99 10.00
C LEU A 79 2.31 5.26 8.88
N PHE A 80 1.56 4.85 7.87
CA PHE A 80 2.10 4.21 6.68
C PHE A 80 2.78 5.22 5.75
N TYR A 81 4.11 5.11 5.60
CA TYR A 81 4.90 5.87 4.64
C TYR A 81 5.51 4.95 3.57
N PHE A 82 5.72 5.54 2.39
CA PHE A 82 6.39 4.87 1.28
C PHE A 82 7.11 5.88 0.36
N GLU A 83 8.07 5.41 -0.41
CA GLU A 83 8.71 6.14 -1.51
C GLU A 83 8.70 5.26 -2.77
N ILE A 84 8.67 5.87 -3.95
CA ILE A 84 8.71 5.22 -5.26
C ILE A 84 10.12 5.37 -5.84
#